data_AF-A0A8T2RYS7-F1
#
_entry.id   AF-A0A8T2RYS7-F1
#
_cell.length_a   1.000
_cell.length_b   1.000
_cell.length_c   1.000
_cell.angle_alpha   90.00
_cell.angle_beta   90.00
_cell.angle_gamma   90.00
#
_symmetry.space_group_name_H-M   'P 1'
#
loop_
_entity.id
_entity.type
_entity.pdbx_description
1 polymer ?
#
loop_
_entity_poly.entity_id
_entity_poly.type
_entity_poly.pdbx_seq_one_letter_code
_entity_poly.pdbx_strand_id
1 'polypeptide(L)'
;MPAIFLVERRHCINALLFFMDQALAFLLLGAAASSTEASYIAKRGESKTQWSEVCSTIEHFCTRVGVSLFLTFTAVLVFIALGIMSAKRLFGSSATCAPSCQLSAHA
;
A
#
# COMPACT_ATOMS: atom_id res chain seq x y z
N MET A 1 -28.85 -8.96 22.60
CA MET A 1 -28.81 -9.48 21.22
C MET A 1 -28.42 -8.46 20.13
N PRO A 2 -28.74 -7.14 20.17
CA PRO A 2 -28.33 -6.22 19.09
C PRO A 2 -26.82 -5.94 19.06
N ALA A 3 -26.14 -5.92 20.22
CA ALA A 3 -24.70 -5.63 20.31
C ALA A 3 -23.81 -6.69 19.62
N ILE A 4 -24.18 -7.98 19.68
CA ILE A 4 -23.41 -9.07 19.06
C ILE A 4 -23.48 -8.97 17.53
N PHE A 5 -24.67 -8.74 16.98
CA PHE A 5 -24.87 -8.59 15.54
C PHE A 5 -24.11 -7.37 14.97
N LEU A 6 -24.02 -6.27 15.75
CA LEU A 6 -23.23 -5.09 15.39
C LEU A 6 -21.72 -5.32 15.46
N VAL A 7 -21.25 -6.17 16.39
CA VAL A 7 -19.84 -6.57 16.52
C VAL A 7 -19.43 -7.48 15.36
N GLU A 8 -20.22 -8.50 15.03
CA GLU A 8 -19.97 -9.40 13.89
C GLU A 8 -19.94 -8.64 12.56
N ARG A 9 -20.93 -7.75 12.33
CA ARG A 9 -20.98 -6.91 11.12
C ARG A 9 -19.76 -6.01 10.99
N ARG A 10 -19.23 -5.49 12.10
CA ARG A 10 -18.03 -4.65 12.12
C ARG A 10 -16.75 -5.44 11.82
N HIS A 11 -16.65 -6.71 12.23
CA HIS A 11 -15.50 -7.56 11.92
C HIS A 11 -15.42 -7.92 10.43
N CYS A 12 -16.54 -8.30 9.80
CA CYS A 12 -16.56 -8.55 8.35
C CYS A 12 -16.18 -7.32 7.54
N ILE A 13 -16.71 -6.13 7.88
CA ILE A 13 -16.37 -4.88 7.17
C ILE A 13 -14.87 -4.59 7.30
N ASN A 14 -14.31 -4.68 8.51
CA ASN A 14 -12.87 -4.43 8.72
C ASN A 14 -11.98 -5.43 7.99
N ALA A 15 -12.39 -6.71 7.92
CA ALA A 15 -11.70 -7.73 7.15
C ALA A 15 -11.73 -7.40 5.64
N LEU A 16 -12.90 -7.05 5.11
CA LEU A 16 -13.07 -6.74 3.69
C LEU A 16 -12.28 -5.48 3.29
N LEU A 17 -12.26 -4.46 4.14
CA LEU A 17 -11.41 -3.27 3.99
C LEU A 17 -9.93 -3.65 3.98
N PHE A 18 -9.45 -4.42 4.96
CA PHE A 18 -8.05 -4.85 5.01
C PHE A 18 -7.60 -5.59 3.74
N PHE A 19 -8.42 -6.53 3.23
CA PHE A 19 -8.10 -7.23 1.99
C PHE A 19 -8.10 -6.31 0.77
N MET A 20 -9.07 -5.40 0.66
CA MET A 20 -9.14 -4.41 -0.43
C MET A 20 -7.98 -3.43 -0.40
N ASP A 21 -7.66 -2.86 0.77
CA ASP A 21 -6.54 -1.94 0.96
C ASP A 21 -5.21 -2.59 0.57
N GLN A 22 -5.00 -3.84 0.99
CA GLN A 22 -3.77 -4.58 0.67
C GLN A 22 -3.68 -4.94 -0.82
N ALA A 23 -4.79 -5.34 -1.45
CA ALA A 23 -4.83 -5.63 -2.88
C ALA A 23 -4.54 -4.38 -3.72
N LEU A 24 -5.15 -3.24 -3.37
CA LEU A 24 -4.90 -1.95 -4.03
C LEU A 24 -3.45 -1.50 -3.85
N ALA A 25 -2.88 -1.64 -2.65
CA ALA A 25 -1.49 -1.29 -2.39
C ALA A 25 -0.53 -2.09 -3.30
N PHE A 26 -0.72 -3.40 -3.42
CA PHE A 26 0.11 -4.24 -4.29
C PHE A 26 -0.04 -3.90 -5.77
N LEU A 27 -1.28 -3.67 -6.22
CA LEU A 27 -1.56 -3.32 -7.61
C LEU A 27 -0.93 -1.97 -7.98
N LEU A 28 -1.08 -0.96 -7.12
CA LEU A 28 -0.47 0.35 -7.32
C LEU A 28 1.06 0.29 -7.26
N LEU A 29 1.64 -0.51 -6.37
CA LEU A 29 3.09 -0.71 -6.29
C LEU A 29 3.65 -1.36 -7.55
N GLY A 30 2.97 -2.40 -8.07
CA GLY A 30 3.34 -3.05 -9.32
C GLY A 30 3.26 -2.10 -10.52
N ALA A 31 2.17 -1.34 -10.61
CA ALA A 31 1.99 -0.33 -11.65
C ALA A 31 3.05 0.78 -11.56
N ALA A 32 3.38 1.25 -10.35
CA ALA A 32 4.43 2.24 -10.12
C ALA A 32 5.81 1.70 -10.50
N ALA A 33 6.13 0.45 -10.18
CA ALA A 33 7.39 -0.19 -10.53
C ALA A 33 7.58 -0.25 -12.06
N SER A 34 6.58 -0.81 -12.77
CA SER A 34 6.62 -0.90 -14.24
C SER A 34 6.70 0.50 -14.90
N SER A 35 5.92 1.45 -14.39
CA SER A 35 5.93 2.84 -14.90
C SER A 35 7.27 3.53 -14.63
N THR A 36 7.93 3.22 -13.51
CA THR A 36 9.24 3.79 -13.17
C THR A 36 10.32 3.32 -14.13
N GLU A 37 10.32 2.03 -14.48
CA GLU A 37 11.25 1.49 -15.49
C GLU A 37 11.02 2.13 -16.86
N ALA A 38 9.77 2.20 -17.31
CA ALA A 38 9.42 2.87 -18.56
C ALA A 38 9.85 4.34 -18.56
N SER A 39 9.65 5.06 -17.45
CA SER A 39 10.05 6.45 -17.29
C SER A 39 11.56 6.64 -17.26
N TYR A 40 12.29 5.68 -16.68
CA TYR A 40 13.74 5.68 -16.64
C TYR A 40 14.33 5.55 -18.05
N ILE A 41 13.79 4.63 -18.86
CA ILE A 41 14.17 4.47 -20.27
C ILE A 41 13.81 5.74 -21.06
N ALA A 42 12.61 6.31 -20.84
CA ALA A 42 12.18 7.53 -21.52
C ALA A 42 13.07 8.76 -21.22
N LYS A 43 13.67 8.80 -20.02
CA LYS A 43 14.57 9.89 -19.60
C LYS A 43 16.03 9.68 -20.03
N ARG A 44 16.51 8.44 -20.10
CA ARG A 44 17.95 8.18 -20.38
C ARG A 44 18.21 7.77 -21.83
N GLY A 45 17.19 7.26 -22.52
CA GLY A 45 17.35 6.61 -23.81
C GLY A 45 18.14 5.30 -23.70
N GLU A 46 18.05 4.47 -24.73
CA GLU A 46 18.83 3.23 -24.82
C GLU A 46 19.22 2.98 -26.28
N SER A 47 20.53 2.98 -26.56
CA SER A 47 21.04 2.95 -27.92
C SER A 47 20.98 1.57 -28.56
N LYS A 48 20.97 0.47 -27.79
CA LYS A 48 20.88 -0.90 -28.33
C LYS A 48 19.50 -1.24 -28.86
N THR A 49 18.46 -0.62 -28.32
CA THR A 49 17.06 -0.76 -28.75
C THR A 49 16.59 0.42 -29.61
N GLN A 50 17.50 1.35 -29.96
CA GLN A 50 17.22 2.55 -30.76
C GLN A 50 16.16 3.48 -30.14
N TRP A 51 15.97 3.41 -28.82
CA TRP A 51 15.05 4.27 -28.07
C TRP A 51 15.73 5.62 -27.74
N SER A 52 15.22 6.69 -28.35
CA SER A 52 15.67 8.06 -28.10
C SER A 52 15.09 8.64 -26.81
N GLU A 53 15.77 9.62 -26.21
CA GLU A 53 15.30 10.34 -25.03
C GLU A 53 14.04 11.16 -25.36
N VAL A 54 12.91 10.73 -24.80
CA VAL A 54 11.60 11.39 -25.00
C VAL A 54 11.56 12.70 -24.21
N CYS A 55 12.15 12.73 -23.02
CA CYS A 55 12.10 13.89 -22.13
C CYS A 55 12.86 15.13 -22.64
N SER A 56 13.84 14.93 -23.53
CA SER A 56 14.54 16.02 -24.24
C SER A 56 13.68 16.62 -25.37
N THR A 57 12.78 15.82 -25.95
CA THR A 57 11.99 16.20 -27.13
C THR A 57 10.64 16.83 -26.76
N ILE A 58 10.01 16.38 -25.67
CA ILE A 58 8.68 16.86 -25.24
C ILE A 58 8.81 17.58 -23.90
N GLU A 59 8.75 18.91 -23.94
CA GLU A 59 8.73 19.74 -22.74
C GLU A 59 7.57 19.34 -21.80
N HIS A 60 7.85 19.31 -20.50
CA HIS A 60 6.91 18.98 -19.40
C HIS A 60 6.38 17.54 -19.30
N PHE A 61 6.58 16.65 -20.29
CA PHE A 61 6.13 15.26 -20.19
C PHE A 61 6.77 14.53 -18.99
N CYS A 62 8.10 14.63 -18.88
CA CYS A 62 8.87 14.02 -17.79
C CYS A 62 8.43 14.52 -16.41
N THR A 63 8.13 15.82 -16.29
CA THR A 63 7.66 16.42 -15.04
C THR A 63 6.29 15.87 -14.65
N ARG A 64 5.35 15.77 -15.59
CA ARG A 64 4.01 15.22 -15.31
C ARG A 64 4.08 13.76 -14.89
N VAL A 65 4.87 12.95 -15.59
CA VAL A 65 5.07 11.53 -15.24
C VAL A 65 5.72 11.40 -13.86
N GLY A 66 6.73 12.21 -13.56
CA GLY A 66 7.36 12.25 -12.24
C GLY A 66 6.38 12.59 -11.11
N VAL A 67 5.53 13.60 -11.31
CA VAL A 67 4.47 13.95 -10.35
C VAL A 67 3.46 12.80 -10.20
N SER A 68 3.07 12.15 -11.29
CA SER A 68 2.17 10.99 -11.24
C SER A 68 2.77 9.84 -10.44
N LEU A 69 4.04 9.51 -10.67
CA LEU A 69 4.75 8.46 -9.92
C LEU A 69 4.80 8.81 -8.43
N PHE A 70 5.15 10.05 -8.10
CA PHE A 70 5.19 10.52 -6.71
C PHE A 70 3.84 10.37 -6.00
N LEU A 71 2.75 10.74 -6.67
CA LEU A 71 1.39 10.57 -6.13
C LEU A 71 1.05 9.09 -5.96
N THR A 72 1.39 8.22 -6.91
CA THR A 72 1.14 6.78 -6.82
C THR A 72 1.89 6.16 -5.64
N PHE A 73 3.18 6.47 -5.46
CA PHE A 73 3.95 5.99 -4.31
C PHE A 73 3.38 6.52 -2.98
N THR A 74 2.95 7.78 -2.95
CA THR A 74 2.28 8.35 -1.78
C THR A 74 0.98 7.61 -1.46
N ALA A 75 0.18 7.30 -2.47
CA ALA A 75 -1.06 6.54 -2.31
C ALA A 75 -0.79 5.13 -1.75
N VAL A 76 0.25 4.44 -2.22
CA VAL A 76 0.67 3.13 -1.67
C VAL A 76 0.95 3.23 -0.17
N LEU A 77 1.69 4.25 0.28
CA LEU A 77 1.96 4.45 1.71
C LEU A 77 0.68 4.69 2.52
N VAL A 78 -0.27 5.45 1.97
CA VAL A 78 -1.58 5.68 2.60
C VAL A 78 -2.35 4.36 2.73
N PHE A 79 -2.43 3.56 1.67
CA PHE A 79 -3.09 2.24 1.72
C PHE A 79 -2.45 1.29 2.72
N ILE A 80 -1.12 1.30 2.84
CA ILE A 80 -0.41 0.51 3.87
C ILE A 80 -0.81 0.99 5.28
N ALA A 81 -0.85 2.30 5.52
CA ALA A 81 -1.25 2.85 6.81
C ALA A 81 -2.72 2.52 7.16
N LEU A 82 -3.62 2.63 6.18
CA LEU A 82 -5.02 2.21 6.31
C LEU A 82 -5.12 0.71 6.62
N GLY A 83 -4.37 -0.13 5.91
CA GLY A 83 -4.27 -1.57 6.15
C GLY A 83 -3.80 -1.90 7.57
N ILE A 84 -2.78 -1.22 8.08
CA ILE A 84 -2.31 -1.39 9.47
C ILE A 84 -3.40 -1.01 10.48
N MET A 85 -4.11 0.09 10.25
CA MET A 85 -5.22 0.49 11.13
C MET A 85 -6.34 -0.55 11.13
N SER A 86 -6.75 -1.04 9.96
CA SER A 86 -7.75 -2.10 9.80
C SER A 86 -7.32 -3.40 10.47
N ALA A 87 -6.05 -3.82 10.28
CA ALA A 87 -5.46 -4.98 10.93
C ALA A 87 -5.45 -4.84 12.46
N LYS A 88 -5.10 -3.66 13.00
CA LYS A 88 -5.18 -3.41 14.45
C LYS A 88 -6.60 -3.48 14.98
N ARG A 89 -7.63 -3.12 14.20
CA ARG A 89 -9.03 -3.28 14.60
C ARG A 89 -9.51 -4.73 14.50
N LEU A 90 -8.96 -5.51 13.57
CA LEU A 90 -9.30 -6.92 13.35
C LEU A 90 -8.58 -7.86 14.33
N PHE A 91 -7.29 -7.61 14.60
CA PHE A 91 -6.41 -8.45 15.40
C PHE A 91 -6.01 -7.84 16.75
N GLY A 92 -6.34 -6.57 17.04
CA GLY A 92 -5.89 -5.87 18.25
C GLY A 92 -6.40 -6.45 19.58
N SER A 93 -7.33 -7.40 19.55
CA SER A 93 -7.78 -8.14 20.74
C SER A 93 -6.73 -9.12 21.28
N SER A 94 -5.66 -9.43 20.54
CA SER A 94 -4.56 -10.30 21.03
C SER A 94 -3.37 -9.54 21.61
N ALA A 95 -3.35 -8.20 21.54
CA ALA A 95 -2.27 -7.37 22.11
C ALA A 95 -2.55 -6.91 23.55
N THR A 96 -3.62 -7.39 24.20
CA THR A 96 -3.67 -7.40 25.66
C THR A 96 -3.10 -8.71 26.17
N CYS A 97 -1.83 -8.99 25.83
CA CYS A 97 -0.95 -9.47 26.89
C CYS A 97 -0.74 -8.28 27.83
N ALA A 98 -1.75 -8.01 28.67
CA ALA A 98 -1.49 -7.40 29.95
C ALA A 98 -0.41 -8.27 30.65
N PRO A 99 0.47 -7.69 31.48
CA PRO A 99 1.61 -8.38 32.08
C PRO A 99 1.25 -9.54 33.05
N SER A 100 0.04 -10.06 33.02
CA SER A 100 -0.45 -11.17 33.86
C SER A 100 0.03 -12.56 33.39
N CYS A 101 0.58 -12.70 32.18
CA CYS A 101 1.17 -13.95 31.70
C CYS A 101 2.68 -14.08 32.04
N GLN A 102 3.06 -13.67 33.26
CA GLN A 102 4.34 -14.03 33.89
C GLN A 102 4.16 -14.79 35.21
N LEU A 103 2.92 -15.01 35.70
CA LEU A 103 2.68 -15.57 37.04
C LEU A 103 2.16 -17.01 37.07
N SER A 104 2.44 -17.84 36.07
CA SER A 104 2.14 -19.30 36.14
C SER A 104 3.28 -20.21 35.67
N ALA A 105 4.51 -19.71 35.60
CA ALA A 105 5.70 -20.56 35.43
C ALA A 105 6.38 -20.94 36.75
N HIS A 106 5.84 -20.49 37.90
CA HIS A 106 6.30 -20.84 39.25
C HIS A 106 5.11 -20.86 40.23
N ALA A 107 4.29 -21.91 40.16
CA ALA A 107 3.45 -22.41 41.26
C ALA A 107 3.03 -23.84 40.95
#